data_AF-A0A2V7QA72-F1
#
_entry.id   AF-A0A2V7QA72-F1
#
_cell.length_a   1.000
_cell.length_b   1.000
_cell.length_c   1.000
_cell.angle_alpha   90.00
_cell.angle_beta   90.00
_cell.angle_gamma   90.00
#
_symmetry.space_group_name_H-M   'P 1'
#
loop_
_entity.id
_entity.type
_entity.pdbx_description
1 polymer ?
#
loop_
_entity_poly.entity_id
_entity_poly.type
_entity_poly.pdbx_seq_one_letter_code
_entity_poly.pdbx_strand_id
1 'polypeptide(L)' 'MTPPSKPYPAQWEQVADLRVFRTTTQEWEKLIGWRADMRKRGWKLLRVASEGTEMVAVFGRTKGDRAAAPGTA' A
#
# COMPACT_ATOMS: atom_id res chain seq x y z
N MET A 1 -38.35 -3.88 -0.69
CA MET A 1 -36.99 -4.34 -0.37
C MET A 1 -36.06 -3.15 -0.43
N THR A 2 -35.66 -2.61 0.71
CA THR A 2 -34.60 -1.59 0.81
C THR A 2 -33.26 -2.25 0.47
N PRO A 3 -32.44 -1.68 -0.43
CA PRO A 3 -31.12 -2.25 -0.73
C PRO A 3 -30.28 -2.23 0.55
N PRO A 4 -29.46 -3.27 0.81
CA PRO A 4 -28.62 -3.31 2.00
C PRO A 4 -27.65 -2.12 1.93
N SER A 5 -27.77 -1.19 2.89
CA SER A 5 -26.82 -0.10 3.06
C SER A 5 -25.43 -0.71 3.17
N LYS A 6 -24.62 -0.55 2.13
CA LYS A 6 -23.25 -1.07 2.13
C LYS A 6 -22.54 -0.49 3.37
N PRO A 7 -22.04 -1.33 4.28
CA PRO A 7 -21.56 -0.87 5.59
C PRO A 7 -20.32 0.02 5.49
N TYR A 8 -19.67 0.06 4.33
CA TYR A 8 -18.43 0.81 4.12
C TYR A 8 -18.48 1.65 2.84
N PRO A 9 -17.74 2.77 2.80
CA PRO A 9 -17.60 3.59 1.60
C PRO A 9 -17.09 2.78 0.40
N ALA A 10 -17.67 3.01 -0.80
CA ALA A 10 -17.30 2.28 -2.02
C ALA A 10 -15.81 2.39 -2.42
N GLN A 11 -15.13 3.46 -1.99
CA GLN A 11 -13.69 3.65 -2.19
C GLN A 11 -12.82 2.63 -1.44
N TRP A 12 -13.33 1.99 -0.36
CA TRP A 12 -12.60 0.95 0.36
C TRP A 12 -12.54 -0.38 -0.42
N GLU A 13 -13.50 -0.63 -1.30
CA GLU A 13 -13.44 -1.76 -2.24
C GLU A 13 -12.35 -1.59 -3.32
N GLN A 14 -11.84 -0.37 -3.48
CA GLN A 14 -10.84 -0.04 -4.48
C GLN A 14 -9.42 -0.38 -4.01
N VAL A 15 -9.10 -0.32 -2.71
CA VAL A 15 -7.79 -0.74 -2.19
C VAL A 15 -7.79 -2.26 -2.04
N ALA A 16 -7.08 -2.97 -2.91
CA ALA A 16 -7.12 -4.43 -3.00
C ALA A 16 -6.13 -5.10 -2.06
N ASP A 17 -4.95 -4.52 -1.93
CA ASP A 17 -3.82 -5.16 -1.25
C ASP A 17 -3.02 -4.14 -0.44
N LEU A 18 -2.55 -4.58 0.74
CA LEU A 18 -1.65 -3.83 1.61
C LEU A 18 -0.35 -4.60 1.82
N ARG A 19 0.77 -3.88 1.91
CA ARG A 19 2.08 -4.41 2.29
C ARG A 19 2.68 -3.54 3.37
N VAL A 20 3.22 -4.18 4.40
CA VAL A 20 3.85 -3.51 5.53
C VAL A 20 5.30 -3.97 5.61
N PHE A 21 6.21 -3.01 5.61
CA PHE A 21 7.63 -3.25 5.85
C PHE A 21 8.01 -2.62 7.19
N ARG A 22 8.80 -3.34 7.98
CA ARG A 22 9.34 -2.86 9.25
C ARG A 22 10.85 -2.76 9.15
N THR A 23 11.40 -1.69 9.66
CA THR A 23 12.84 -1.46 9.81
C THR A 23 13.08 -0.73 11.13
N THR A 24 14.33 -0.47 11.45
CA THR A 24 14.69 0.42 12.53
C THR A 24 14.95 1.83 12.02
N THR A 25 14.91 2.81 12.91
CA THR A 25 15.26 4.20 12.60
C THR A 25 16.71 4.35 12.11
N GLN A 26 17.61 3.45 12.55
CA GLN A 26 19.01 3.42 12.11
C GLN A 26 19.15 2.94 10.66
N GLU A 27 18.22 2.11 10.19
CA GLU A 27 18.19 1.56 8.84
C GLU A 27 17.10 2.21 7.97
N TRP A 28 16.83 3.50 8.22
CA TRP A 28 15.77 4.25 7.54
C TRP A 28 15.96 4.29 6.02
N GLU A 29 17.20 4.22 5.52
CA GLU A 29 17.53 4.24 4.09
C GLU A 29 16.85 3.11 3.31
N LYS A 30 16.54 1.98 3.97
CA LYS A 30 15.77 0.87 3.37
C LYS A 30 14.43 1.33 2.79
N LEU A 31 13.80 2.37 3.37
CA LEU A 31 12.57 2.97 2.84
C LEU A 31 12.72 3.51 1.43
N ILE A 32 13.88 4.07 1.08
CA ILE A 32 14.11 4.64 -0.24
C ILE A 32 14.07 3.51 -1.28
N GLY A 33 14.76 2.40 -1.00
CA GLY A 33 14.75 1.20 -1.83
C GLY A 33 13.35 0.61 -1.96
N TRP A 34 12.65 0.43 -0.84
CA TRP A 34 11.28 -0.09 -0.84
C TRP A 34 10.33 0.80 -1.64
N ARG A 35 10.43 2.12 -1.49
CA ARG A 35 9.59 3.06 -2.25
C ARG A 35 9.83 2.94 -3.75
N ALA A 36 11.09 2.82 -4.18
CA ALA A 36 11.42 2.64 -5.59
C ALA A 36 10.86 1.32 -6.14
N ASP A 37 11.06 0.21 -5.42
CA ASP A 37 10.63 -1.12 -5.84
C ASP A 37 9.10 -1.27 -5.85
N MET A 38 8.43 -0.75 -4.81
CA MET A 38 6.98 -0.75 -4.71
C MET A 38 6.37 0.12 -5.81
N ARG A 39 6.91 1.32 -6.06
CA ARG A 39 6.44 2.19 -7.15
C ARG A 39 6.54 1.52 -8.52
N LYS A 40 7.65 0.83 -8.83
CA LYS A 40 7.80 0.06 -10.08
C LYS A 40 6.73 -1.02 -10.25
N ARG A 41 6.25 -1.59 -9.13
CA ARG A 41 5.23 -2.65 -9.12
C ARG A 41 3.79 -2.11 -9.00
N GLY A 42 3.61 -0.79 -9.13
CA GLY A 42 2.30 -0.13 -9.04
C GLY A 42 1.76 0.03 -7.62
N TRP A 43 2.62 -0.10 -6.60
CA TRP A 43 2.26 0.14 -5.20
C TRP A 43 2.54 1.59 -4.82
N LYS A 44 1.65 2.17 -4.03
CA LYS A 44 1.76 3.55 -3.52
C LYS A 44 2.11 3.51 -2.04
N LEU A 45 3.08 4.32 -1.63
CA LEU A 45 3.38 4.52 -0.21
C LEU A 45 2.23 5.32 0.41
N LEU A 46 1.53 4.73 1.37
CA LEU A 46 0.37 5.32 2.03
C LEU A 46 0.76 6.03 3.32
N ARG A 47 1.63 5.40 4.12
CA ARG A 47 2.05 5.94 5.41
C ARG A 47 3.44 5.46 5.78
N VAL A 48 4.19 6.33 6.43
CA VAL A 48 5.36 5.95 7.23
C VAL A 48 5.06 6.35 8.66
N ALA A 49 5.28 5.44 9.60
CA ALA A 49 5.19 5.69 11.03
C ALA A 49 6.51 5.30 11.68
N SER A 50 6.90 6.01 12.73
CA SER A 50 8.05 5.64 13.55
C SER A 50 7.65 5.75 15.01
N GLU A 51 8.02 4.73 15.79
CA GLU A 51 7.78 4.66 17.22
C GLU A 51 9.05 4.13 17.88
N GLY A 52 9.71 4.97 18.68
CA GLY A 52 11.01 4.64 19.27
C GLY A 52 12.08 4.29 18.22
N THR A 53 12.62 3.08 18.31
CA THR A 53 13.63 2.58 17.38
C THR A 53 13.03 1.89 16.15
N GLU A 54 11.71 1.71 16.10
CA GLU A 54 11.03 1.05 15.00
C GLU A 54 10.47 2.06 13.98
N MET A 55 10.44 1.63 12.73
CA MET A 55 9.87 2.37 11.62
C MET A 55 9.09 1.43 10.71
N VAL A 56 7.91 1.86 10.30
CA VAL A 56 6.95 1.07 9.55
C VAL A 56 6.52 1.81 8.30
N ALA A 57 6.64 1.15 7.16
CA ALA A 57 6.20 1.64 5.86
C ALA A 57 4.98 0.85 5.39
N VAL A 58 3.87 1.54 5.15
CA VAL A 58 2.62 0.94 4.66
C VAL A 58 2.43 1.32 3.19
N PHE A 59 2.34 0.31 2.34
CA PHE A 59 2.06 0.45 0.93
C PHE A 59 0.68 -0.13 0.61
N GLY A 60 -0.01 0.48 -0.33
CA GLY A 60 -1.28 -0.02 -0.84
C GLY A 60 -1.30 -0.06 -2.35
N ARG A 61 -2.09 -1.00 -2.88
CA ARG A 61 -2.36 -1.14 -4.30
C ARG A 61 -3.86 -1.25 -4.52
N THR A 62 -4.38 -0.46 -5.45
CA THR A 62 -5.80 -0.49 -5.79
C THR A 62 -6.11 -1.51 -6.88
N LYS A 63 -7.35 -2.04 -6.93
CA LYS A 63 -7.82 -2.93 -8.00
C LYS A 63 -7.72 -2.26 -9.38
N GLY A 64 -7.88 -0.94 -9.47
CA GLY A 64 -7.70 -0.17 -10.71
C GLY A 64 -6.24 -0.16 -11.20
N ASP A 65 -5.28 0.01 -10.29
CA ASP A 65 -3.84 -0.06 -10.58
C ASP A 65 -3.35 -1.52 -10.86
N ARG A 66 -4.21 -2.55 -10.66
CA ARG A 66 -3.90 -3.95 -11.00
C ARG A 66 -3.99 -4.19 -12.52
N ALA A 67 -4.96 -3.58 -13.19
CA ALA A 67 -5.16 -3.73 -14.63
C ALA A 67 -4.07 -3.05 -15.47
N ALA A 68 -3.43 -2.01 -14.93
CA ALA A 68 -2.35 -1.28 -15.61
C ALA A 68 -0.96 -1.95 -15.48
N ALA A 69 -0.86 -3.14 -14.86
CA ALA A 69 0.40 -3.87 -14.80
C ALA A 69 0.62 -4.62 -16.11
N PRO A 70 1.66 -4.27 -16.90
CA PRO A 70 1.93 -4.99 -18.14
C PRO A 70 2.49 -6.36 -17.77
N GLY A 71 1.71 -7.41 -18.02
CA GLY A 71 2.17 -8.77 -17.74
C GLY A 71 1.08 -9.83 -17.74
N THR A 72 0.21 -9.85 -18.75
CA THR A 72 -0.33 -11.09 -19.37
C THR A 72 -1.21 -10.69 -20.56
N ALA A 73 -0.62 -10.76 -21.76
CA ALA A 73 -1.31 -10.93 -23.03
C ALA A 73 -0.57 -12.05 -23.76
#